data_AF-A0A8S4A0F2-F1
#
_entry.id   AF-A0A8S4A0F2-F1
#
_cell.length_a   1.000
_cell.length_b   1.000
_cell.length_c   1.000
_cell.angle_alpha   90.00
_cell.angle_beta   90.00
_cell.angle_gamma   90.00
#
_symmetry.space_group_name_H-M   'P 1'
#
loop_
_entity.id
_entity.type
_entity.pdbx_description
1 polymer ?
#
loop_
_entity_poly.entity_id
_entity_poly.type
_entity_poly.pdbx_seq_one_letter_code
_entity_poly.pdbx_strand_id
1 'polypeptide(L)'
;GTEEPLTPSHIKATDPDTAAQNITYVIAKPPSYGRLYNRGVLVSSAFTQHDVDVGFITYESDGSRAGLDNFLFTVTDGRHEGFLINGSLQTQPAMM
;
A
#
# COMPACT_ATOMS: atom_id res chain seq x y z
N GLY A 1 -15.39 13.18 2.07
CA GLY A 1 -13.96 12.97 2.30
C GLY A 1 -13.13 13.82 1.37
N THR A 2 -11.84 13.89 1.65
CA THR A 2 -10.81 14.20 0.64
C THR A 2 -10.31 12.90 0.05
N GLU A 3 -10.13 12.88 -1.27
CA GLU A 3 -9.50 11.75 -1.97
C GLU A 3 -8.06 12.15 -2.32
N GLU A 4 -7.10 11.33 -1.89
CA GLU A 4 -5.68 11.56 -2.08
C GLU A 4 -5.02 10.34 -2.75
N PRO A 5 -4.24 10.53 -3.82
CA PRO A 5 -3.61 9.43 -4.51
C PRO A 5 -2.46 8.85 -3.67
N LEU A 6 -2.43 7.52 -3.55
CA LEU A 6 -1.31 6.81 -2.99
C LEU A 6 -0.27 6.57 -4.08
N THR A 7 0.75 7.42 -4.11
CA THR A 7 1.82 7.41 -5.14
C THR A 7 3.10 6.71 -4.67
N PRO A 8 4.07 6.46 -5.58
CA PRO A 8 5.37 5.89 -5.22
C PRO A 8 6.22 6.71 -4.24
N SER A 9 5.88 7.98 -3.98
CA SER A 9 6.56 8.76 -2.92
C SER A 9 6.09 8.39 -1.52
N HIS A 10 4.94 7.73 -1.40
CA HIS A 10 4.41 7.24 -0.12
C HIS A 10 4.92 5.82 0.16
N ILE A 11 4.77 4.91 -0.81
CA ILE A 11 5.27 3.53 -0.74
C ILE A 11 5.95 3.10 -2.02
N LYS A 12 7.09 2.42 -1.87
CA LYS A 12 7.78 1.77 -2.97
C LYS A 12 8.53 0.53 -2.49
N ALA A 13 8.21 -0.59 -3.12
CA ALA A 13 8.90 -1.86 -2.99
C ALA A 13 9.50 -2.22 -4.34
N THR A 14 10.73 -2.71 -4.32
CA THR A 14 11.42 -3.16 -5.53
C THR A 14 12.15 -4.45 -5.25
N ASP A 15 12.12 -5.35 -6.21
CA ASP A 15 12.77 -6.64 -6.12
C ASP A 15 13.41 -6.93 -7.50
N PRO A 16 14.73 -7.21 -7.59
CA PRO A 16 15.42 -7.35 -8.87
C PRO A 16 14.92 -8.49 -9.75
N ASP A 17 14.36 -9.54 -9.15
CA ASP A 17 13.88 -10.75 -9.83
C ASP A 17 12.34 -10.84 -9.91
N THR A 18 11.63 -9.93 -9.25
CA THR A 18 10.16 -9.89 -9.25
C THR A 18 9.61 -8.63 -9.92
N ALA A 19 8.75 -8.83 -10.92
CA ALA A 19 8.04 -7.73 -11.57
C ALA A 19 7.06 -7.03 -10.60
N ALA A 20 6.86 -5.71 -10.77
CA ALA A 20 6.00 -4.91 -9.90
C ALA A 20 4.54 -5.40 -9.81
N GLN A 21 4.01 -6.08 -10.84
CA GLN A 21 2.68 -6.69 -10.78
C GLN A 21 2.59 -7.86 -9.79
N ASN A 22 3.73 -8.47 -9.44
CA ASN A 22 3.81 -9.63 -8.57
C ASN A 22 4.26 -9.26 -7.14
N ILE A 23 4.64 -8.01 -6.91
CA ILE A 23 4.92 -7.48 -5.57
C ILE A 23 3.61 -6.96 -4.98
N THR A 24 3.16 -7.60 -3.91
CA THR A 24 1.84 -7.38 -3.30
C THR A 24 1.98 -6.73 -1.93
N TYR A 25 1.27 -5.64 -1.71
CA TYR A 25 1.01 -5.04 -0.41
C TYR A 25 -0.22 -5.70 0.20
N VAL A 26 -0.06 -6.41 1.33
CA VAL A 26 -1.14 -7.05 2.06
C VAL A 26 -1.50 -6.20 3.27
N ILE A 27 -2.74 -5.73 3.34
CA ILE A 27 -3.25 -4.92 4.44
C ILE A 27 -3.34 -5.79 5.70
N ALA A 28 -2.47 -5.49 6.67
CA ALA A 28 -2.51 -6.09 8.01
C ALA A 28 -3.49 -5.35 8.92
N LYS A 29 -3.60 -4.03 8.78
CA LYS A 29 -4.57 -3.19 9.48
C LYS A 29 -5.05 -2.08 8.54
N PRO A 30 -6.35 -1.98 8.23
CA PRO A 30 -6.87 -0.90 7.38
C PRO A 30 -6.79 0.47 8.08
N PRO A 31 -6.91 1.58 7.33
CA PRO A 31 -7.03 2.91 7.90
C PRO A 31 -8.24 3.00 8.85
N SER A 32 -8.13 3.86 9.88
CA SER A 32 -9.15 4.02 10.93
C SER A 32 -10.14 5.14 10.64
N TYR A 33 -9.77 6.12 9.82
CA TYR A 33 -10.51 7.34 9.48
C TYR A 33 -10.66 7.54 7.97
N GLY A 34 -10.49 6.46 7.20
CA GLY A 34 -10.65 6.46 5.76
C GLY A 34 -10.59 5.06 5.17
N ARG A 35 -10.56 5.00 3.84
CA ARG A 35 -10.58 3.74 3.09
C ARG A 35 -9.64 3.83 1.89
N LEU A 36 -9.08 2.68 1.51
CA LEU A 36 -8.28 2.56 0.30
C LEU A 36 -9.14 2.03 -0.85
N TYR A 37 -8.98 2.58 -2.04
CA TYR A 37 -9.66 2.13 -3.25
C TYR A 37 -8.68 1.91 -4.40
N ASN A 38 -8.91 0.86 -5.20
CA ASN A 38 -8.25 0.62 -6.47
C ASN A 38 -9.27 0.90 -7.58
N ARG A 39 -9.07 1.99 -8.35
CA ARG A 39 -9.99 2.42 -9.42
C ARG A 39 -11.46 2.49 -8.96
N GLY A 40 -11.67 3.02 -7.76
CA GLY A 40 -12.99 3.17 -7.14
C GLY A 40 -13.55 1.89 -6.48
N VAL A 41 -12.84 0.76 -6.53
CA VAL A 41 -13.22 -0.47 -5.82
C VAL A 41 -12.51 -0.54 -4.47
N LEU A 42 -13.27 -0.79 -3.41
CA LEU A 42 -12.72 -0.87 -2.05
C LEU A 42 -11.63 -1.95 -1.96
N VAL A 43 -10.44 -1.56 -1.53
CA VAL A 43 -9.34 -2.47 -1.20
C VAL A 43 -9.59 -3.05 0.19
N SER A 44 -9.90 -4.33 0.24
CA SER A 44 -10.18 -5.04 1.50
C SER A 44 -9.01 -5.86 2.04
N SER A 45 -8.08 -6.27 1.16
CA SER A 45 -7.02 -7.21 1.52
C SER A 45 -5.65 -6.83 0.96
N ALA A 46 -5.55 -6.48 -0.32
CA ALA A 46 -4.26 -6.26 -0.95
C ALA A 46 -4.34 -5.43 -2.25
N PHE A 47 -3.19 -4.88 -2.64
CA PHE A 47 -2.94 -4.25 -3.94
C PHE A 47 -1.48 -4.46 -4.35
N THR A 48 -1.12 -4.18 -5.60
CA THR A 48 0.24 -4.44 -6.12
C THR A 48 1.09 -3.17 -6.17
N GLN A 49 2.42 -3.31 -6.27
CA GLN A 49 3.30 -2.18 -6.57
C GLN A 49 2.93 -1.53 -7.90
N HIS A 50 2.52 -2.33 -8.89
CA HIS A 50 2.06 -1.79 -10.17
C HIS A 50 0.85 -0.85 -10.01
N ASP A 51 -0.12 -1.20 -9.16
CA ASP A 51 -1.29 -0.34 -8.91
C ASP A 51 -0.89 1.03 -8.34
N VAL A 52 0.13 1.07 -7.48
CA VAL A 52 0.69 2.33 -6.95
C VAL A 52 1.42 3.10 -8.04
N ASP A 53 2.26 2.42 -8.82
CA ASP A 53 3.08 3.04 -9.88
C ASP A 53 2.23 3.71 -10.97
N VAL A 54 1.07 3.12 -11.31
CA VAL A 54 0.15 3.68 -12.30
C VAL A 54 -0.93 4.58 -11.70
N GLY A 55 -0.90 4.83 -10.38
CA GLY A 55 -1.79 5.77 -9.69
C GLY A 55 -3.23 5.28 -9.54
N PHE A 56 -3.44 3.96 -9.43
CA PHE A 56 -4.78 3.38 -9.24
C PHE A 56 -5.24 3.37 -7.79
N ILE A 57 -4.33 3.48 -6.84
CA ILE A 57 -4.65 3.45 -5.42
C ILE A 57 -4.93 4.86 -4.90
N THR A 58 -6.05 5.01 -4.21
CA THR A 58 -6.51 6.26 -3.60
C THR A 58 -6.91 6.01 -2.16
N TYR A 59 -6.65 6.99 -1.30
CA TYR A 59 -7.16 7.05 0.06
C TYR A 59 -8.31 8.07 0.10
N GLU A 60 -9.47 7.65 0.58
CA GLU A 60 -10.61 8.53 0.82
C GLU A 60 -10.82 8.69 2.33
N SER A 61 -10.69 9.91 2.83
CA SER A 61 -10.93 10.21 4.24
C SER A 61 -12.42 10.30 4.58
N ASP A 62 -12.81 9.95 5.80
CA ASP A 62 -14.18 10.15 6.28
C ASP A 62 -14.45 11.60 6.76
N GLY A 63 -13.43 12.45 6.76
CA GLY A 63 -13.49 13.86 7.14
C GLY A 63 -13.35 14.14 8.64
N SER A 64 -13.17 13.11 9.49
CA SER A 64 -13.09 13.29 10.94
C SER A 64 -11.69 13.65 11.43
N ARG A 65 -10.64 12.94 10.99
CA ARG A 65 -9.23 13.11 11.42
C ARG A 65 -8.21 12.60 10.39
N ALA A 66 -8.44 12.87 9.09
CA ALA A 66 -7.63 12.34 7.98
C ALA A 66 -6.11 12.51 8.13
N GLY A 67 -5.64 13.65 8.67
CA GLY A 67 -4.22 13.99 8.74
C GLY A 67 -3.37 13.19 9.73
N LEU A 68 -3.96 12.25 10.47
CA LEU A 68 -3.28 11.32 11.38
C LEU A 68 -3.72 9.88 11.17
N ASP A 69 -4.33 9.56 10.03
CA ASP A 69 -4.71 8.19 9.74
C ASP A 69 -3.52 7.40 9.22
N ASN A 70 -3.51 6.12 9.52
CA ASN A 70 -2.45 5.23 9.12
C ASN A 70 -3.01 3.83 8.84
N PHE A 71 -2.34 3.09 7.97
CA PHE A 71 -2.60 1.68 7.76
C PHE A 71 -1.32 0.86 7.92
N LEU A 72 -1.48 -0.41 8.29
CA LEU A 72 -0.37 -1.34 8.40
C LEU A 72 -0.46 -2.36 7.28
N PHE A 73 0.68 -2.69 6.69
CA PHE A 73 0.75 -3.66 5.60
C PHE A 73 2.04 -4.46 5.66
N THR A 74 2.02 -5.67 5.12
CA THR A 74 3.21 -6.43 4.75
C THR A 74 3.38 -6.40 3.24
N VAL A 75 4.57 -6.75 2.75
CA VAL A 75 4.82 -6.92 1.32
C VAL A 75 5.22 -8.37 1.04
N THR A 76 4.82 -8.91 -0.11
CA THR A 76 5.15 -10.28 -0.59
C THR A 76 5.35 -10.36 -2.10
N ASP A 77 6.34 -11.11 -2.58
CA ASP A 77 6.53 -11.58 -3.96
C ASP A 77 6.00 -13.00 -4.19
N GLY A 78 5.43 -13.63 -3.14
CA GLY A 78 4.97 -15.01 -3.13
C GLY A 78 6.06 -16.08 -2.97
N ARG A 79 7.34 -15.71 -2.82
CA ARG A 79 8.48 -16.62 -2.59
C ARG A 79 9.23 -16.32 -1.29
N HIS A 80 9.25 -15.07 -0.87
CA HIS A 80 9.89 -14.61 0.35
C HIS A 80 8.89 -13.90 1.28
N GLU A 81 9.02 -14.11 2.58
CA GLU A 81 8.36 -13.26 3.59
C GLU A 81 9.31 -12.10 3.94
N GLY A 82 9.34 -11.09 3.07
CA GLY A 82 10.00 -9.79 3.29
C GLY A 82 10.63 -9.18 2.05
N PHE A 83 10.64 -7.85 1.94
CA PHE A 83 11.00 -7.11 0.70
C PHE A 83 11.82 -5.86 0.97
N LEU A 84 12.61 -5.46 -0.03
CA LEU A 84 13.27 -4.15 -0.03
C LEU A 84 12.23 -3.04 -0.21
N ILE A 85 11.84 -2.40 0.90
CA ILE A 85 11.07 -1.16 0.91
C ILE A 85 12.06 -0.01 1.00
N ASN A 86 12.06 0.90 0.03
CA ASN A 86 13.05 2.00 -0.05
C ASN A 86 14.51 1.52 0.10
N GLY A 87 14.83 0.32 -0.38
CA GLY A 87 16.16 -0.28 -0.31
C GLY A 87 16.51 -0.99 1.00
N SER A 88 15.58 -1.14 1.94
CA SER A 88 15.78 -1.89 3.19
C SER A 88 14.86 -3.11 3.27
N LEU A 89 15.42 -4.28 3.62
CA LEU A 89 14.65 -5.51 3.80
C LEU A 89 13.69 -5.34 4.98
N GLN A 90 12.39 -5.37 4.71
CA GLN A 90 11.34 -5.34 5.71
C GLN A 90 10.69 -6.71 5.77
N THR A 91 10.79 -7.36 6.92
CA THR A 91 10.10 -8.63 7.25
C THR A 91 8.95 -8.43 8.23
N GLN A 92 8.72 -7.18 8.66
CA GLN A 92 7.66 -6.77 9.58
C GLN A 92 6.71 -5.79 8.90
N PRO A 93 5.43 -5.69 9.33
CA PRO A 93 4.50 -4.74 8.76
C PRO A 93 4.99 -3.30 8.88
N ALA A 94 4.91 -2.53 7.80
CA ALA A 94 5.24 -1.12 7.79
C ALA A 94 4.02 -0.26 8.15
N MET A 95 4.27 0.92 8.73
CA MET A 95 3.27 1.94 9.03
C MET A 95 3.40 3.08 8.02
N MET A 96 2.27 3.44 7.40
CA MET A 96 2.15 4.67 6.63
C MET A 96 0.95 5.44 7.15
#